data_AF-R6BF57-F1
#
_entry.id   AF-R6BF57-F1
#
_cell.length_a   1.000
_cell.length_b   1.000
_cell.length_c   1.000
_cell.angle_alpha   90.00
_cell.angle_beta   90.00
_cell.angle_gamma   90.00
#
_symmetry.space_group_name_H-M   'P 1'
#
loop_
_entity.id
_entity.type
_entity.pdbx_description
1 polymer ?
#
loop_
_entity_poly.entity_id
_entity_poly.type
_entity_poly.pdbx_seq_one_letter_code
_entity_poly.pdbx_strand_id
1 'polypeptide(L)'
;MCYNNFMMPGSKDLLTTTSFHTEVSTTTVLKTAKKMIDYSHGNLHDINHFMKVYAYAKMIADGEQLDPDTQKLVEMTALVHDIACPLCRVKYGNTNGKNQEKESAALIAEFFKDSNLPQDFTDRISFLVSHHHTLDQIDGIDYQIIIEADYLVNADESHFSGHNIKNMYDKIFKTETGKFLLRSMYQNCLENETL
;
A
#
# COMPACT_ATOMS: atom_id res chain seq x y z
N MET A 1 -46.99 45.90 -8.55
CA MET A 1 -46.02 45.38 -7.56
C MET A 1 -46.32 43.88 -7.42
N CYS A 2 -45.58 43.04 -8.14
CA CYS A 2 -44.54 42.12 -7.62
C CYS A 2 -45.15 41.05 -6.68
N TYR A 3 -45.04 39.74 -6.90
CA TYR A 3 -43.83 38.97 -7.22
C TYR A 3 -44.15 37.67 -7.97
N ASN A 4 -43.24 37.32 -8.90
CA ASN A 4 -43.13 36.01 -9.53
C ASN A 4 -42.68 34.94 -8.52
N ASN A 5 -43.34 33.79 -8.50
CA ASN A 5 -42.83 32.58 -7.86
C ASN A 5 -41.82 31.90 -8.80
N PHE A 6 -40.53 32.05 -8.47
CA PHE A 6 -39.44 31.32 -9.10
C PHE A 6 -39.38 29.91 -8.50
N MET A 7 -39.70 28.88 -9.29
CA MET A 7 -39.34 27.50 -8.95
C MET A 7 -37.83 27.33 -9.16
N MET A 8 -37.10 27.00 -8.11
CA MET A 8 -35.72 26.49 -8.21
C MET A 8 -35.78 24.99 -8.57
N PRO A 9 -35.00 24.49 -9.55
CA PRO A 9 -34.86 23.06 -9.77
C PRO A 9 -34.04 22.45 -8.64
N GLY A 10 -34.51 21.29 -8.17
CA GLY A 10 -33.92 20.55 -7.06
C GLY A 10 -32.49 20.09 -7.33
N SER A 11 -31.67 20.20 -6.29
CA SER A 11 -30.42 19.47 -6.13
C SER A 11 -30.72 17.99 -5.90
N LYS A 12 -30.67 17.19 -6.96
CA LYS A 12 -30.54 15.74 -6.86
C LYS A 12 -29.37 15.31 -7.75
N ASP A 13 -28.63 14.32 -7.26
CA ASP A 13 -27.64 13.51 -8.01
C ASP A 13 -26.15 13.89 -7.94
N LEU A 14 -25.63 14.28 -6.76
CA LEU A 14 -24.17 14.23 -6.51
C LEU A 14 -23.74 13.33 -5.33
N LEU A 15 -24.69 12.83 -4.54
CA LEU A 15 -24.40 12.03 -3.32
C LEU A 15 -24.46 10.51 -3.54
N THR A 16 -25.09 10.04 -4.62
CA THR A 16 -25.35 8.60 -4.85
C THR A 16 -24.20 7.88 -5.57
N THR A 17 -23.53 8.53 -6.52
CA THR A 17 -22.41 7.94 -7.28
C THR A 17 -21.16 7.76 -6.42
N THR A 18 -20.83 8.73 -5.57
CA THR A 18 -19.66 8.68 -4.68
C THR A 18 -19.80 7.57 -3.62
N SER A 19 -21.00 7.41 -3.06
CA SER A 19 -21.31 6.34 -2.08
C SER A 19 -21.20 4.94 -2.68
N PHE A 20 -21.69 4.75 -3.90
CA PHE A 20 -21.62 3.45 -4.57
C PHE A 20 -20.18 3.08 -4.97
N HIS A 21 -19.40 4.04 -5.47
CA HIS A 21 -17.98 3.82 -5.79
C HIS A 21 -17.16 3.46 -4.53
N THR A 22 -17.40 4.12 -3.41
CA THR A 22 -16.71 3.82 -2.14
C THR A 22 -17.08 2.44 -1.61
N GLU A 23 -18.36 2.05 -1.60
CA GLU A 23 -18.78 0.70 -1.16
C GLU A 23 -18.18 -0.43 -2.01
N VAL A 24 -18.15 -0.25 -3.34
CA VAL A 24 -17.53 -1.22 -4.26
C VAL A 24 -16.01 -1.29 -4.07
N SER A 25 -15.36 -0.14 -3.83
CA SER A 25 -13.92 -0.07 -3.55
C SER A 25 -13.55 -0.82 -2.26
N THR A 26 -14.22 -0.52 -1.14
CA THR A 26 -13.99 -1.19 0.15
C THR A 26 -14.25 -2.68 0.07
N THR A 27 -15.30 -3.10 -0.64
CA THR A 27 -15.60 -4.52 -0.87
C THR A 27 -14.48 -5.25 -1.61
N THR A 28 -13.79 -4.57 -2.52
CA THR A 28 -12.70 -5.17 -3.31
C THR A 28 -11.42 -5.33 -2.50
N VAL A 29 -11.04 -4.32 -1.70
CA VAL A 29 -9.88 -4.40 -0.80
C VAL A 29 -10.07 -5.53 0.22
N LEU A 30 -11.25 -5.62 0.85
CA LEU A 30 -11.55 -6.68 1.81
C LEU A 30 -11.51 -8.09 1.20
N LYS A 31 -11.99 -8.25 -0.05
CA LYS A 31 -11.88 -9.52 -0.78
C LYS A 31 -10.42 -9.88 -1.04
N THR A 32 -9.60 -8.89 -1.41
CA THR A 32 -8.15 -9.06 -1.64
C THR A 32 -7.45 -9.49 -0.35
N ALA A 33 -7.71 -8.82 0.77
CA ALA A 33 -7.13 -9.17 2.07
C ALA A 33 -7.50 -10.60 2.50
N LYS A 34 -8.78 -10.97 2.41
CA LYS A 34 -9.23 -12.33 2.71
C LYS A 34 -8.56 -13.38 1.83
N LYS A 35 -8.45 -13.10 0.52
CA LYS A 35 -7.79 -13.99 -0.43
C LYS A 35 -6.30 -14.14 -0.12
N MET A 36 -5.62 -13.05 0.24
CA MET A 36 -4.19 -13.11 0.60
C MET A 36 -3.97 -13.88 1.91
N ILE A 37 -4.83 -13.71 2.92
CA ILE A 37 -4.77 -14.48 4.17
C ILE A 37 -4.92 -15.99 3.90
N ASP A 38 -5.86 -16.38 3.03
CA ASP A 38 -6.03 -17.78 2.62
C ASP A 38 -4.82 -18.30 1.83
N TYR A 39 -4.28 -17.49 0.91
CA TYR A 39 -3.07 -17.76 0.14
C TYR A 39 -1.82 -17.96 1.02
N SER A 40 -1.77 -17.32 2.20
CA SER A 40 -0.67 -17.49 3.16
C SER A 40 -0.69 -18.82 3.91
N HIS A 41 -1.72 -19.66 3.74
CA HIS A 41 -1.79 -21.02 4.28
C HIS A 41 -1.44 -21.14 5.78
N GLY A 42 -1.89 -20.16 6.58
CA GLY A 42 -1.67 -20.13 8.03
C GLY A 42 -0.30 -19.63 8.47
N ASN A 43 0.52 -19.09 7.56
CA ASN A 43 1.75 -18.40 7.96
C ASN A 43 1.42 -17.05 8.63
N LEU A 44 1.28 -17.09 9.96
CA LEU A 44 0.93 -15.92 10.77
C LEU A 44 1.98 -14.81 10.70
N HIS A 45 3.25 -15.14 10.47
CA HIS A 45 4.30 -14.15 10.33
C HIS A 45 4.04 -13.28 9.10
N ASP A 46 3.89 -13.90 7.93
CA ASP A 46 3.64 -13.18 6.67
C ASP A 46 2.29 -12.42 6.72
N ILE A 47 1.26 -13.03 7.33
CA ILE A 47 -0.05 -12.37 7.53
C ILE A 47 0.07 -11.12 8.38
N ASN A 48 0.76 -11.20 9.53
CA ASN A 48 0.93 -10.05 10.41
C ASN A 48 1.74 -8.95 9.74
N HIS A 49 2.76 -9.32 8.96
CA HIS A 49 3.59 -8.38 8.22
C HIS A 49 2.75 -7.58 7.22
N PHE A 50 2.12 -8.23 6.23
CA PHE A 50 1.39 -7.48 5.20
C PHE A 50 0.16 -6.74 5.75
N MET A 51 -0.46 -7.21 6.84
CA MET A 51 -1.56 -6.49 7.48
C MET A 51 -1.10 -5.20 8.17
N LYS A 52 0.09 -5.20 8.79
CA LYS A 52 0.71 -3.96 9.30
C LYS A 52 1.06 -3.02 8.16
N VAL A 53 1.69 -3.53 7.08
CA VAL A 53 2.04 -2.73 5.89
C VAL A 53 0.78 -2.11 5.27
N TYR A 54 -0.29 -2.89 5.10
CA TYR A 54 -1.60 -2.40 4.65
C TYR A 54 -2.11 -1.23 5.50
N ALA A 55 -2.09 -1.37 6.83
CA ALA A 55 -2.60 -0.33 7.72
C ALA A 55 -1.79 0.98 7.60
N TYR A 56 -0.46 0.89 7.53
CA TYR A 56 0.39 2.07 7.34
C TYR A 56 0.23 2.67 5.95
N ALA A 57 0.21 1.86 4.89
CA ALA A 57 0.00 2.33 3.53
C ALA A 57 -1.34 3.07 3.39
N LYS A 58 -2.40 2.54 4.00
CA LYS A 58 -3.71 3.20 4.09
C LYS A 58 -3.64 4.54 4.81
N MET A 59 -3.03 4.59 6.00
CA MET A 59 -2.88 5.84 6.77
C MET A 59 -2.10 6.90 5.97
N ILE A 60 -1.04 6.50 5.28
CA ILE A 60 -0.26 7.41 4.45
C ILE A 60 -1.10 7.90 3.25
N ALA A 61 -1.76 7.01 2.52
CA ALA A 61 -2.61 7.40 1.39
C ALA A 61 -3.76 8.35 1.79
N ASP A 62 -4.41 8.09 2.93
CA ASP A 62 -5.45 8.97 3.49
C ASP A 62 -4.85 10.34 3.89
N GLY A 63 -3.67 10.35 4.52
CA GLY A 63 -2.98 11.58 4.93
C GLY A 63 -2.48 12.45 3.78
N GLU A 64 -2.05 11.81 2.69
CA GLU A 64 -1.68 12.48 1.43
C GLU A 64 -2.89 12.82 0.54
N GLN A 65 -4.11 12.49 0.99
CA GLN A 65 -5.37 12.81 0.31
C GLN A 65 -5.44 12.29 -1.14
N LEU A 66 -5.00 11.04 -1.34
CA LEU A 66 -5.07 10.41 -2.66
C LEU A 66 -6.51 10.26 -3.13
N ASP A 67 -6.70 10.25 -4.45
CA ASP A 67 -8.01 9.93 -5.02
C ASP A 67 -8.40 8.46 -4.72
N PRO A 68 -9.70 8.13 -4.75
CA PRO A 68 -10.17 6.80 -4.35
C PRO A 68 -9.58 5.63 -5.14
N ASP A 69 -9.23 5.82 -6.41
CA ASP A 69 -8.69 4.75 -7.26
C ASP A 69 -7.21 4.52 -6.95
N THR A 70 -6.41 5.59 -6.80
CA THR A 70 -5.01 5.47 -6.37
C THR A 70 -4.90 4.92 -4.95
N GLN A 71 -5.78 5.35 -4.04
CA GLN A 71 -5.84 4.79 -2.69
C GLN A 71 -6.13 3.29 -2.70
N LYS A 72 -7.13 2.87 -3.47
CA LYS A 72 -7.44 1.44 -3.64
C LYS A 72 -6.25 0.66 -4.20
N LEU A 73 -5.52 1.24 -5.15
CA LEU A 73 -4.33 0.64 -5.74
C LEU A 73 -3.21 0.44 -4.71
N VAL A 74 -2.94 1.46 -3.88
CA VAL A 74 -1.98 1.37 -2.77
C VAL A 74 -2.40 0.32 -1.75
N GLU A 75 -3.65 0.36 -1.30
CA GLU A 75 -4.20 -0.59 -0.32
C GLU A 75 -4.09 -2.03 -0.81
N MET A 76 -4.45 -2.30 -2.08
CA MET A 76 -4.36 -3.62 -2.67
C MET A 76 -2.91 -4.06 -2.89
N THR A 77 -2.03 -3.15 -3.34
CA THR A 77 -0.60 -3.45 -3.53
C THR A 77 0.06 -3.82 -2.20
N ALA A 78 -0.20 -3.06 -1.14
CA ALA A 78 0.35 -3.33 0.19
C ALA A 78 -0.04 -4.72 0.73
N LEU A 79 -1.26 -5.18 0.45
CA LEU A 79 -1.71 -6.52 0.84
C LEU A 79 -0.92 -7.63 0.13
N VAL A 80 -0.47 -7.40 -1.10
CA VAL A 80 0.13 -8.45 -1.95
C VAL A 80 1.61 -8.22 -2.28
N HIS A 81 2.25 -7.20 -1.69
CA HIS A 81 3.62 -6.79 -2.05
C HIS A 81 4.65 -7.93 -1.91
N ASP A 82 4.46 -8.77 -0.88
CA ASP A 82 5.35 -9.87 -0.54
C ASP A 82 4.81 -11.25 -0.99
N ILE A 83 3.92 -11.29 -2.00
CA ILE A 83 3.30 -12.54 -2.49
C ILE A 83 4.31 -13.61 -2.92
N ALA A 84 5.51 -13.19 -3.33
CA ALA A 84 6.60 -14.07 -3.76
C ALA A 84 7.44 -14.63 -2.60
N CYS A 85 7.28 -14.12 -1.38
CA CYS A 85 8.07 -14.50 -0.22
C CYS A 85 8.00 -16.02 0.10
N PRO A 86 6.81 -16.67 0.15
CA PRO A 86 6.73 -18.11 0.37
C PRO A 86 7.40 -18.93 -0.72
N LEU A 87 7.20 -18.55 -2.00
CA LEU A 87 7.83 -19.23 -3.14
C LEU A 87 9.35 -19.12 -3.06
N CYS A 88 9.88 -17.93 -2.79
CA CYS A 88 11.32 -17.71 -2.70
C CYS A 88 11.94 -18.52 -1.57
N ARG A 89 11.26 -18.61 -0.41
CA ARG A 89 11.72 -19.40 0.73
C ARG A 89 11.89 -20.87 0.36
N VAL A 90 10.96 -21.45 -0.41
CA VAL A 90 11.02 -22.84 -0.88
C VAL A 90 12.03 -23.03 -2.02
N LYS A 91 12.00 -22.14 -3.01
CA LYS A 91 12.77 -22.27 -4.26
C LYS A 91 14.26 -21.92 -4.10
N TYR A 92 14.56 -20.93 -3.27
CA TYR A 92 15.90 -20.35 -3.12
C TYR A 92 16.48 -20.51 -1.70
N GLY A 93 15.70 -20.98 -0.73
CA GLY A 93 16.10 -21.11 0.67
C GLY A 93 16.22 -19.77 1.41
N ASN A 94 15.76 -18.67 0.82
CA ASN A 94 15.78 -17.32 1.38
C ASN A 94 14.70 -16.45 0.71
N THR A 95 14.50 -15.23 1.22
CA THR A 95 13.48 -14.27 0.75
C THR A 95 14.12 -13.02 0.15
N ASN A 96 15.24 -13.18 -0.57
CA ASN A 96 15.97 -12.05 -1.16
C ASN A 96 15.08 -11.22 -2.11
N GLY A 97 15.09 -9.89 -1.94
CA GLY A 97 14.24 -8.97 -2.69
C GLY A 97 14.32 -9.12 -4.22
N LYS A 98 15.51 -9.33 -4.80
CA LYS A 98 15.66 -9.52 -6.26
C LYS A 98 14.96 -10.77 -6.77
N ASN A 99 14.93 -11.83 -5.96
CA ASN A 99 14.20 -13.04 -6.32
C ASN A 99 12.69 -12.81 -6.18
N GLN A 100 12.27 -12.08 -5.15
CA GLN A 100 10.86 -11.71 -5.00
C GLN A 100 10.37 -10.93 -6.21
N GLU A 101 11.04 -9.82 -6.54
CA GLU A 101 10.76 -8.96 -7.70
C GLU A 101 10.66 -9.75 -9.01
N LYS A 102 11.57 -10.71 -9.23
CA LYS A 102 11.57 -11.57 -10.41
C LYS A 102 10.36 -12.49 -10.51
N GLU A 103 9.87 -13.02 -9.38
CA GLU A 103 8.80 -14.02 -9.38
C GLU A 103 7.41 -13.39 -9.22
N SER A 104 7.33 -12.16 -8.68
CA SER A 104 6.08 -11.47 -8.33
C SER A 104 5.10 -11.33 -9.49
N ALA A 105 5.54 -10.91 -10.68
CA ALA A 105 4.64 -10.61 -11.80
C ALA A 105 3.74 -11.80 -12.19
N ALA A 106 4.30 -13.01 -12.22
CA ALA A 106 3.54 -14.22 -12.55
C ALA A 106 2.52 -14.58 -11.45
N LEU A 107 2.90 -14.37 -10.19
CA LEU A 107 2.03 -14.64 -9.04
C LEU A 107 0.88 -13.63 -8.97
N ILE A 108 1.14 -12.36 -9.26
CA ILE A 108 0.10 -11.30 -9.31
C ILE A 108 -0.91 -11.59 -10.42
N ALA A 109 -0.44 -11.97 -11.61
CA ALA A 109 -1.32 -12.33 -12.72
C ALA A 109 -2.26 -13.49 -12.34
N GLU A 110 -1.72 -14.55 -11.74
CA GLU A 110 -2.52 -15.68 -11.26
C GLU A 110 -3.45 -15.30 -10.11
N PHE A 111 -2.98 -14.46 -9.18
CA PHE A 111 -3.77 -14.02 -8.03
C PHE A 111 -4.98 -13.17 -8.45
N PHE A 112 -4.89 -12.38 -9.52
CA PHE A 112 -6.01 -11.55 -9.98
C PHE A 112 -6.76 -12.08 -11.20
N LYS A 113 -6.43 -13.28 -11.73
CA LYS A 113 -6.99 -13.83 -12.98
C LYS A 113 -8.52 -13.85 -13.08
N ASP A 114 -9.20 -14.12 -11.95
CA ASP A 114 -10.67 -14.23 -11.87
C ASP A 114 -11.33 -12.95 -11.32
N SER A 115 -10.56 -11.85 -11.25
CA SER A 115 -11.08 -10.56 -10.80
C SER A 115 -11.69 -9.77 -11.96
N ASN A 116 -12.66 -8.91 -11.66
CA ASN A 116 -13.22 -7.96 -12.63
C ASN A 116 -12.44 -6.63 -12.62
N LEU A 117 -11.15 -6.65 -12.25
CA LEU A 117 -10.32 -5.45 -12.20
C LEU A 117 -9.88 -5.06 -13.62
N PRO A 118 -9.78 -3.75 -13.91
CA PRO A 118 -9.16 -3.28 -15.14
C PRO A 118 -7.70 -3.78 -15.28
N GLN A 119 -7.29 -4.10 -16.51
CA GLN A 119 -5.96 -4.67 -16.78
C GLN A 119 -4.84 -3.69 -16.40
N ASP A 120 -4.99 -2.40 -16.73
CA ASP A 120 -4.06 -1.33 -16.38
C ASP A 120 -3.87 -1.19 -14.86
N PHE A 121 -4.94 -1.38 -14.10
CA PHE A 121 -4.89 -1.41 -12.63
C PHE A 121 -4.06 -2.60 -12.11
N THR A 122 -4.30 -3.81 -12.62
CA THR A 122 -3.52 -4.99 -12.21
C THR A 122 -2.08 -4.96 -12.71
N ASP A 123 -1.83 -4.34 -13.88
CA ASP A 123 -0.48 -4.14 -14.42
C ASP A 123 0.31 -3.17 -13.55
N ARG A 124 -0.31 -2.10 -13.06
CA ARG A 124 0.34 -1.17 -12.13
C ARG A 124 0.63 -1.84 -10.78
N ILE A 125 -0.29 -2.64 -10.22
CA ILE A 125 0.01 -3.45 -9.03
C ILE A 125 1.21 -4.37 -9.32
N SER A 126 1.17 -5.13 -10.42
CA SER A 126 2.26 -6.04 -10.80
C SER A 126 3.61 -5.31 -10.91
N PHE A 127 3.62 -4.12 -11.50
CA PHE A 127 4.80 -3.26 -11.55
C PHE A 127 5.30 -2.90 -10.15
N LEU A 128 4.45 -2.35 -9.28
CA LEU A 128 4.88 -1.96 -7.92
C LEU A 128 5.42 -3.13 -7.12
N VAL A 129 4.72 -4.27 -7.12
CA VAL A 129 5.12 -5.50 -6.44
C VAL A 129 6.44 -6.04 -7.01
N SER A 130 6.68 -5.89 -8.31
CA SER A 130 7.92 -6.37 -8.94
C SER A 130 9.11 -5.42 -8.80
N HIS A 131 8.95 -4.27 -8.13
CA HIS A 131 10.03 -3.31 -7.95
C HIS A 131 10.14 -2.78 -6.50
N HIS A 132 9.29 -3.18 -5.55
CA HIS A 132 9.27 -2.58 -4.20
C HIS A 132 10.57 -2.70 -3.38
N HIS A 133 11.56 -3.51 -3.80
CA HIS A 133 12.90 -3.54 -3.19
C HIS A 133 13.94 -2.66 -3.92
N THR A 134 13.55 -2.06 -5.04
CA THR A 134 14.36 -1.18 -5.90
C THR A 134 14.13 0.27 -5.51
N LEU A 135 15.05 0.84 -4.73
CA LEU A 135 14.91 2.19 -4.18
C LEU A 135 15.39 3.31 -5.12
N ASP A 136 16.02 2.98 -6.25
CA ASP A 136 16.33 3.94 -7.29
C ASP A 136 15.11 4.17 -8.20
N GLN A 137 14.86 5.44 -8.54
CA GLN A 137 13.80 5.82 -9.47
C GLN A 137 12.37 5.47 -9.02
N ILE A 138 12.05 5.74 -7.75
CA ILE A 138 10.66 5.65 -7.24
C ILE A 138 9.76 6.61 -8.03
N ASP A 139 8.95 6.04 -8.92
CA ASP A 139 8.05 6.73 -9.84
C ASP A 139 6.59 6.62 -9.37
N GLY A 140 6.03 7.75 -8.94
CA GLY A 140 4.65 7.86 -8.45
C GLY A 140 4.53 7.85 -6.93
N ILE A 141 3.46 8.49 -6.45
CA ILE A 141 3.13 8.56 -5.01
C ILE A 141 2.70 7.21 -4.47
N ASP A 142 2.00 6.42 -5.27
CA ASP A 142 1.61 5.04 -4.96
C ASP A 142 2.83 4.17 -4.66
N TYR A 143 3.87 4.26 -5.48
CA TYR A 143 5.12 3.53 -5.29
C TYR A 143 5.84 3.99 -4.02
N GLN A 144 5.95 5.30 -3.83
CA GLN A 144 6.56 5.89 -2.64
C GLN A 144 5.89 5.38 -1.35
N ILE A 145 4.56 5.29 -1.32
CA ILE A 145 3.83 4.82 -0.15
C ILE A 145 4.11 3.35 0.17
N ILE A 146 4.23 2.48 -0.85
CA ILE A 146 4.52 1.06 -0.61
C ILE A 146 5.90 0.90 0.03
N ILE A 147 6.92 1.60 -0.48
CA ILE A 147 8.27 1.56 0.10
C ILE A 147 8.27 2.09 1.54
N GLU A 148 7.60 3.21 1.79
CA GLU A 148 7.56 3.80 3.12
C GLU A 148 6.81 2.92 4.12
N ALA A 149 5.64 2.40 3.74
CA ALA A 149 4.83 1.55 4.61
C ALA A 149 5.53 0.22 4.94
N ASP A 150 6.17 -0.41 3.96
CA ASP A 150 6.96 -1.62 4.18
C ASP A 150 8.16 -1.34 5.10
N TYR A 151 8.89 -0.25 4.86
CA TYR A 151 10.00 0.15 5.71
C TYR A 151 9.58 0.39 7.17
N LEU A 152 8.42 1.01 7.40
CA LEU A 152 7.88 1.22 8.75
C LEU A 152 7.69 -0.09 9.51
N VAL A 153 7.35 -1.19 8.84
CA VAL A 153 7.19 -2.51 9.49
C VAL A 153 8.54 -3.21 9.65
N ASN A 154 9.36 -3.19 8.60
CA ASN A 154 10.68 -3.83 8.58
C ASN A 154 11.62 -3.25 9.64
N ALA A 155 11.55 -1.95 9.90
CA ALA A 155 12.36 -1.30 10.92
C ALA A 155 12.12 -1.86 12.34
N ASP A 156 10.88 -2.21 12.67
CA ASP A 156 10.52 -2.87 13.93
C ASP A 156 10.94 -4.34 13.92
N GLU A 157 10.51 -5.10 12.91
CA GLU A 157 10.75 -6.55 12.83
C GLU A 157 12.23 -6.92 12.74
N SER A 158 13.05 -6.05 12.15
CA SER A 158 14.50 -6.24 11.99
C SER A 158 15.34 -5.40 12.97
N HIS A 159 14.70 -4.68 13.89
CA HIS A 159 15.36 -3.84 14.90
C HIS A 159 16.41 -2.89 14.33
N PHE A 160 16.04 -2.09 13.34
CA PHE A 160 16.97 -1.16 12.69
C PHE A 160 17.51 -0.10 13.67
N SER A 161 18.77 0.30 13.46
CA SER A 161 19.42 1.33 14.28
C SER A 161 18.88 2.73 13.97
N GLY A 162 19.02 3.66 14.93
CA GLY A 162 18.69 5.08 14.71
C GLY A 162 19.36 5.69 13.47
N HIS A 163 20.60 5.29 13.20
CA HIS A 163 21.32 5.68 11.99
C HIS A 163 20.62 5.24 10.70
N ASN A 164 20.15 3.98 10.64
CA ASN A 164 19.41 3.47 9.49
C ASN A 164 18.07 4.21 9.31
N ILE A 165 17.33 4.42 10.41
CA ILE A 165 16.08 5.19 10.42
C ILE A 165 16.33 6.60 9.87
N LYS A 166 17.35 7.30 10.37
CA LYS A 166 17.71 8.65 9.92
C LYS A 166 18.10 8.68 8.45
N ASN A 167 18.94 7.74 8.01
CA ASN A 167 19.35 7.67 6.62
C ASN A 167 18.16 7.45 5.67
N MET A 168 17.16 6.64 6.07
CA MET A 168 15.95 6.42 5.28
C MET A 168 15.01 7.62 5.30
N TYR A 169 14.88 8.31 6.45
CA TYR A 169 14.15 9.58 6.54
C TYR A 169 14.73 10.63 5.58
N ASP A 170 16.05 10.81 5.58
CA ASP A 170 16.74 11.85 4.81
C ASP A 170 16.74 11.58 3.30
N LYS A 171 16.85 10.31 2.90
CA LYS A 171 17.12 9.94 1.50
C LYS A 171 15.93 9.38 0.75
N ILE A 172 15.03 8.66 1.43
CA ILE A 172 14.00 7.85 0.76
C ILE A 172 12.60 8.33 1.08
N PHE A 173 12.28 8.62 2.35
CA PHE A 173 10.95 9.09 2.72
C PHE A 173 10.64 10.46 2.11
N LYS A 174 9.46 10.58 1.49
CA LYS A 174 8.97 11.80 0.86
C LYS A 174 7.58 12.21 1.34
N THR A 175 6.69 11.27 1.67
CA THR A 175 5.35 11.64 2.13
C THR A 175 5.42 12.31 3.50
N GLU A 176 4.59 13.33 3.72
CA GLU A 176 4.57 14.03 5.00
C GLU A 176 4.03 13.11 6.10
N THR A 177 3.02 12.31 5.75
CA THR A 177 2.42 11.34 6.67
C THR A 177 3.39 10.21 7.02
N GLY A 178 4.09 9.63 6.04
CA GLY A 178 5.09 8.59 6.26
C GLY A 178 6.27 9.08 7.10
N LYS A 179 6.75 10.30 6.82
CA LYS A 179 7.78 10.96 7.66
C LYS A 179 7.31 11.13 9.10
N PHE A 180 6.09 11.63 9.29
CA PHE A 180 5.51 11.77 10.62
C PHE A 180 5.48 10.43 11.36
N LEU A 181 4.95 9.37 10.72
CA LEU A 181 4.89 8.03 11.30
C LEU A 181 6.28 7.50 11.66
N LEU A 182 7.27 7.64 10.77
CA LEU A 182 8.63 7.16 11.01
C LEU A 182 9.24 7.83 12.25
N ARG A 183 9.15 9.16 12.37
CA ARG A 183 9.67 9.87 13.55
C ARG A 183 8.95 9.47 14.82
N SER A 184 7.62 9.32 14.76
CA SER A 184 6.80 8.99 15.93
C SER A 184 7.03 7.57 16.43
N MET A 185 7.16 6.60 15.54
CA MET A 185 7.38 5.19 15.92
C MET A 185 8.78 4.97 16.48
N TYR A 186 9.79 5.63 15.90
CA TYR A 186 11.20 5.36 16.20
C TYR A 186 11.90 6.46 16.99
N GLN A 187 11.15 7.30 17.70
CA GLN A 187 11.70 8.41 18.49
C GLN A 187 12.82 7.96 19.45
N ASN A 188 12.65 6.82 20.13
CA ASN A 188 13.64 6.29 21.07
C ASN A 188 14.93 5.81 20.37
N CYS A 189 14.85 5.41 19.10
CA CYS A 189 16.01 5.02 18.30
C CYS A 189 16.83 6.24 17.86
N LEU A 190 16.18 7.41 17.79
CA LEU A 190 16.73 8.66 17.28
C LEU A 190 17.32 9.56 18.37
N GLU A 191 17.39 9.13 19.62
CA GLU A 191 17.87 9.96 20.75
C GLU A 191 19.31 10.50 20.56
N ASN A 192 20.13 9.84 19.74
CA ASN A 192 21.48 10.29 19.39
C ASN A 192 21.60 10.89 17.98
N GLU A 193 20.48 11.01 17.24
CA GLU A 193 20.43 11.31 15.80
C GLU A 193 19.25 12.27 15.52
N THR A 194 19.51 13.58 15.40
CA THR A 194 18.45 14.59 15.21
C THR A 194 17.84 14.55 13.80
N LEU A 195 16.50 14.51 13.70
CA LEU A 195 15.71 14.60 12.46
C LEU A 195 15.11 15.99 12.22
#